data_AF-A0A7W1TT60-F1
#
_entry.id   AF-A0A7W1TT60-F1
#
_cell.length_a   1.000
_cell.length_b   1.000
_cell.length_c   1.000
_cell.angle_alpha   90.00
_cell.angle_beta   90.00
_cell.angle_gamma   90.00
#
_symmetry.space_group_name_H-M   'P 1'
#
loop_
_entity.id
_entity.type
_entity.pdbx_description
1 polymer ?
#
loop_
_entity_poly.entity_id
_entity_poly.type
_entity_poly.pdbx_seq_one_letter_code
_entity_poly.pdbx_strand_id
1 'polypeptide(L)'
;MPVIVAAALLCLAVANVGLRHSFAGEVEDGVLWIGEGGDVVARDVADGGPGGRAGVQPGDRLLAIDGAFVSGAGDVVDKLHAVQTGDRLRYTVLRADAQQLV
;
A
#
# COMPACT_ATOMS: atom_id res chain seq x y z
N MET A 1 26.33 25.72 -30.48
CA MET A 1 26.17 25.05 -29.17
C MET A 1 24.75 24.54 -28.82
N PRO A 2 23.78 24.30 -29.74
CA PRO A 2 22.47 23.71 -29.34
C PRO A 2 22.51 22.18 -29.21
N VAL A 3 23.38 21.51 -29.98
CA VAL A 3 23.46 20.04 -30.02
C VAL A 3 23.95 19.45 -28.69
N ILE A 4 24.87 20.12 -28.01
CA ILE A 4 25.41 19.68 -26.71
C ILE A 4 24.32 19.77 -25.63
N VAL A 5 23.51 20.83 -25.65
CA VAL A 5 22.39 21.00 -24.71
C VAL A 5 21.33 19.92 -24.93
N ALA A 6 20.97 19.64 -26.19
CA ALA A 6 20.02 18.59 -26.53
C ALA A 6 20.51 17.19 -26.08
N ALA A 7 21.80 16.88 -26.29
CA ALA A 7 22.40 15.63 -25.85
C ALA A 7 22.41 15.50 -24.31
N ALA A 8 22.75 16.57 -23.59
CA ALA A 8 22.74 16.58 -22.12
C ALA A 8 21.33 16.36 -21.55
N LEU A 9 20.31 17.00 -22.15
CA LEU A 9 18.91 16.82 -21.74
C LEU A 9 18.40 15.41 -22.01
N LEU A 10 18.79 14.78 -23.13
CA LEU A 10 18.46 13.38 -23.41
C LEU A 10 19.09 12.43 -22.39
N CYS A 11 20.36 12.63 -22.04
CA CYS A 11 21.02 11.86 -20.99
C CYS A 11 20.33 12.03 -19.63
N LEU A 12 19.96 13.27 -19.27
CA LEU A 12 19.24 13.53 -18.03
C LEU A 12 17.85 12.88 -18.03
N ALA A 13 17.14 12.92 -19.16
CA ALA A 13 15.84 12.28 -19.30
C ALA A 13 15.93 10.75 -19.13
N VAL A 14 16.91 10.10 -19.76
CA VAL A 14 17.16 8.66 -19.61
C VAL A 14 17.56 8.32 -18.18
N ALA A 15 18.45 9.10 -17.56
CA ALA A 15 18.83 8.91 -16.17
C ALA A 15 17.63 9.02 -15.22
N ASN A 16 16.75 10.00 -15.45
CA ASN A 16 15.54 10.20 -14.66
C ASN A 16 14.50 9.08 -14.86
N VAL A 17 14.32 8.58 -16.10
CA VAL A 17 13.44 7.44 -16.39
C VAL A 17 13.99 6.15 -15.76
N GLY A 18 15.30 5.92 -15.85
CA GLY A 18 15.96 4.78 -15.22
C GLY A 18 15.80 4.79 -13.69
N LEU A 19 15.94 5.96 -13.06
CA LEU A 19 15.75 6.11 -11.62
C LEU A 19 14.30 5.82 -11.19
N ARG A 20 13.32 6.25 -12.00
CA ARG A 20 11.89 6.00 -11.74
C ARG A 20 11.50 4.53 -11.86
N HIS A 21 12.12 3.77 -12.76
CA HIS A 21 11.89 2.33 -12.87
C HIS A 21 12.29 1.57 -11.61
N SER A 22 13.24 2.08 -10.82
CA SER A 22 13.65 1.46 -9.56
C SER A 22 12.61 1.58 -8.44
N PHE A 23 11.60 2.47 -8.58
CA PHE A 23 10.50 2.63 -7.62
C PHE A 23 9.24 1.84 -8.00
N ALA A 24 9.25 1.10 -9.13
CA ALA A 24 8.09 0.33 -9.59
C ALA A 24 7.91 -1.02 -8.84
N GLY A 25 8.64 -1.24 -7.75
CA GLY A 25 8.67 -2.51 -7.01
C GLY A 25 7.94 -2.50 -5.67
N GLU A 26 7.37 -1.37 -5.24
CA GLU A 26 6.59 -1.32 -4.00
C GLU A 26 5.23 -1.98 -4.24
N VAL A 27 4.94 -3.05 -3.49
CA VAL A 27 3.67 -3.76 -3.57
C VAL A 27 2.62 -2.94 -2.83
N GLU A 28 1.61 -2.48 -3.55
CA GLU A 28 0.44 -1.82 -2.96
C GLU A 28 -0.73 -2.81 -2.86
N ASP A 29 -1.37 -2.90 -1.70
CA ASP A 29 -2.59 -3.69 -1.50
C ASP A 29 -3.86 -2.90 -1.84
N GLY A 30 -3.76 -1.60 -2.11
CA GLY A 30 -4.87 -0.72 -2.42
C GLY A 30 -5.75 -0.36 -1.21
N VAL A 31 -5.23 -0.46 0.02
CA VAL A 31 -5.93 -0.04 1.24
C VAL A 31 -5.12 1.04 1.95
N LEU A 32 -5.77 2.16 2.27
CA LEU A 32 -5.18 3.20 3.08
C LEU A 32 -5.30 2.85 4.56
N TRP A 33 -4.29 2.15 5.09
CA TRP A 33 -4.19 1.84 6.51
C TRP A 33 -3.68 3.03 7.31
N ILE A 34 -4.44 3.44 8.33
CA ILE A 34 -4.05 4.52 9.24
C ILE A 34 -3.99 4.00 10.68
N GLY A 35 -3.11 4.58 11.49
CA GLY A 35 -3.16 4.39 12.94
C GLY A 35 -4.21 5.30 13.56
N GLU A 36 -5.18 4.75 14.27
CA GLU A 36 -6.22 5.49 14.99
C GLU A 36 -6.48 4.85 16.35
N GLY A 37 -6.26 5.61 17.44
CA GLY A 37 -6.56 5.12 18.80
C GLY A 37 -5.75 3.91 19.26
N GLY A 38 -4.63 3.59 18.61
CA GLY A 38 -3.83 2.39 18.86
C GLY A 38 -4.19 1.19 17.98
N ASP A 39 -5.23 1.32 17.15
CA ASP A 39 -5.61 0.34 16.15
C ASP A 39 -5.11 0.74 14.76
N VAL A 40 -5.04 -0.23 13.85
CA VAL A 40 -4.81 0.02 12.41
C VAL A 40 -6.14 -0.13 11.68
N VAL A 41 -6.59 0.94 11.01
CA VAL A 41 -7.92 1.02 10.41
C VAL A 41 -7.82 1.27 8.91
N ALA A 42 -8.63 0.55 8.13
CA ALA A 42 -8.81 0.84 6.72
C ALA A 42 -9.61 2.14 6.58
N ARG A 43 -8.93 3.24 6.26
CA ARG A 43 -9.58 4.53 6.05
C ARG A 43 -10.31 4.58 4.71
N ASP A 44 -9.64 4.09 3.68
CA ASP A 44 -10.13 4.07 2.31
C ASP A 44 -9.65 2.80 1.61
N VAL A 45 -10.43 2.34 0.63
CA VAL A 45 -10.15 1.11 -0.10
C VAL A 45 -10.34 1.39 -1.59
N ALA A 46 -9.27 1.21 -2.36
CA ALA A 46 -9.32 1.41 -3.80
C ALA A 46 -10.26 0.40 -4.46
N ASP A 47 -11.25 0.91 -5.19
CA ASP A 47 -12.17 0.09 -5.97
C ASP A 47 -11.42 -0.81 -6.96
N GLY A 48 -11.70 -2.11 -6.89
CA GLY A 48 -11.04 -3.11 -7.74
C GLY A 48 -9.57 -3.37 -7.39
N GLY A 49 -9.00 -2.74 -6.36
CA GLY A 49 -7.67 -3.03 -5.83
C GLY A 49 -7.58 -4.38 -5.11
N PRO A 50 -6.38 -4.91 -4.82
CA PRO A 50 -6.20 -6.21 -4.18
C PRO A 50 -6.99 -6.38 -2.87
N GLY A 51 -6.93 -5.41 -1.96
CA GLY A 51 -7.63 -5.42 -0.68
C GLY A 51 -9.15 -5.32 -0.84
N GLY A 52 -9.63 -4.47 -1.75
CA GLY A 52 -11.05 -4.38 -2.09
C GLY A 52 -11.59 -5.68 -2.69
N ARG A 53 -10.85 -6.33 -3.60
CA ARG A 53 -11.19 -7.66 -4.15
C ARG A 53 -11.14 -8.76 -3.09
N ALA A 54 -10.32 -8.60 -2.05
CA ALA A 54 -10.29 -9.49 -0.90
C ALA A 54 -11.43 -9.22 0.10
N GLY A 55 -12.22 -8.16 -0.12
CA GLY A 55 -13.39 -7.82 0.69
C GLY A 55 -13.10 -6.91 1.88
N VAL A 56 -11.92 -6.29 1.95
CA VAL A 56 -11.62 -5.23 2.93
C VAL A 56 -12.55 -4.05 2.66
N GLN A 57 -13.07 -3.44 3.73
CA GLN A 57 -13.98 -2.30 3.66
C GLN A 57 -13.46 -1.15 4.52
N PRO A 58 -13.81 0.11 4.17
CA PRO A 58 -13.58 1.23 5.07
C PRO A 58 -14.16 0.97 6.46
N GLY A 59 -13.37 1.24 7.49
CA GLY A 59 -13.71 0.98 8.90
C GLY A 59 -13.25 -0.37 9.44
N ASP A 60 -12.76 -1.29 8.60
CA ASP A 60 -12.14 -2.53 9.08
C ASP A 60 -10.91 -2.24 9.93
N ARG A 61 -10.81 -2.89 11.08
CA ARG A 61 -9.59 -2.85 11.91
C ARG A 61 -8.71 -4.04 11.60
N LEU A 62 -7.47 -3.81 11.20
CA LEU A 62 -6.48 -4.84 10.95
C LEU A 62 -5.86 -5.31 12.26
N LEU A 63 -6.01 -6.60 12.55
CA LEU A 63 -5.46 -7.24 13.73
C LEU A 63 -4.15 -7.96 13.42
N ALA A 64 -4.05 -8.58 12.25
CA ALA A 64 -2.86 -9.35 11.87
C ALA A 64 -2.72 -9.51 10.35
N ILE A 65 -1.47 -9.69 9.91
CA ILE A 65 -1.08 -10.10 8.56
C ILE A 65 -0.35 -11.44 8.66
N ASP A 66 -0.84 -12.46 7.96
CA ASP A 66 -0.33 -13.83 7.99
C ASP A 66 -0.20 -14.41 9.41
N GLY A 67 -1.10 -13.99 10.30
CA GLY A 67 -1.12 -14.40 11.70
C GLY A 67 -0.16 -13.62 12.62
N ALA A 68 0.66 -12.72 12.09
CA ALA A 68 1.48 -11.81 12.88
C ALA A 68 0.68 -10.55 13.26
N PHE A 69 0.64 -10.23 14.55
CA PHE A 69 -0.09 -9.06 15.06
C PHE A 69 0.47 -7.75 14.48
N VAL A 70 -0.43 -6.83 14.17
CA VAL A 70 -0.11 -5.50 13.67
C VAL A 70 -0.43 -4.47 14.76
N SER A 71 0.58 -3.68 15.13
CA SER A 71 0.50 -2.65 16.17
C SER A 71 0.40 -1.23 15.62
N GLY A 72 0.74 -1.05 14.35
CA GLY A 72 0.68 0.24 13.68
C GLY A 72 0.73 0.13 12.16
N ALA A 73 0.37 1.22 11.47
CA ALA A 73 0.38 1.26 10.00
C ALA A 73 1.79 1.00 9.41
N GLY A 74 2.86 1.31 10.15
CA GLY A 74 4.24 0.99 9.75
C GLY A 74 4.48 -0.51 9.58
N ASP A 75 3.89 -1.35 10.43
CA ASP A 75 4.03 -2.81 10.33
C ASP A 75 3.42 -3.33 9.02
N VAL A 76 2.36 -2.67 8.53
CA VAL A 76 1.73 -3.02 7.25
C VAL A 76 2.66 -2.70 6.09
N VAL A 77 3.27 -1.51 6.11
CA VAL A 77 4.26 -1.09 5.11
C VAL A 77 5.45 -2.05 5.09
N ASP A 78 5.96 -2.41 6.26
CA ASP A 78 7.08 -3.36 6.38
C ASP A 78 6.72 -4.74 5.82
N LYS A 79 5.48 -5.22 6.01
CA LYS A 79 5.02 -6.47 5.41
C LYS A 79 4.83 -6.39 3.91
N LEU A 80 4.32 -5.28 3.38
CA LEU A 80 4.19 -5.07 1.95
C LEU A 80 5.55 -4.98 1.24
N HIS A 81 6.54 -4.36 1.88
CA HIS A 81 7.92 -4.33 1.36
C HIS A 81 8.63 -5.70 1.40
N ALA A 82 8.17 -6.62 2.24
CA ALA A 82 8.75 -7.96 2.35
C ALA A 82 8.22 -8.95 1.30
N VAL A 83 7.19 -8.58 0.54
CA VAL A 83 6.56 -9.45 -0.47
C VAL A 83 6.79 -8.95 -1.89
N GLN A 84 6.61 -9.84 -2.85
CA GLN A 84 6.70 -9.54 -4.27
C GLN A 84 5.31 -9.50 -4.92
N THR A 85 5.23 -8.87 -6.09
CA THR A 85 4.00 -8.89 -6.88
C THR A 85 3.58 -10.33 -7.17
N GLY A 86 2.34 -10.67 -6.81
CA GLY A 86 1.78 -12.01 -6.99
C GLY A 86 1.76 -12.85 -5.71
N ASP A 87 2.50 -12.45 -4.67
CA ASP A 87 2.38 -13.06 -3.35
C ASP A 87 1.01 -12.78 -2.74
N ARG A 88 0.59 -13.67 -1.84
CA ARG A 88 -0.72 -13.60 -1.19
C ARG A 88 -0.56 -13.40 0.31
N LEU A 89 -0.95 -12.21 0.77
CA LEU A 89 -1.08 -11.91 2.20
C LEU A 89 -2.48 -12.28 2.68
N ARG A 90 -2.58 -12.76 3.93
CA ARG A 90 -3.85 -13.02 4.62
C ARG A 90 -4.05 -11.99 5.73
N TYR A 91 -5.13 -11.22 5.64
CA TYR A 91 -5.49 -10.25 6.66
C TYR A 91 -6.51 -10.82 7.63
N THR A 92 -6.29 -10.60 8.92
CA THR A 92 -7.29 -10.81 9.97
C THR A 92 -7.85 -9.45 10.33
N VAL A 93 -9.11 -9.21 9.99
CA VAL A 93 -9.78 -7.93 10.25
C VAL A 93 -10.95 -8.10 11.21
N LEU A 94 -11.16 -7.09 12.05
CA LEU A 94 -12.37 -6.91 12.84
C LEU A 94 -13.27 -5.89 12.15
N ARG A 95 -14.47 -6.32 11.78
CA ARG A 95 -15.53 -5.47 11.24
C ARG A 95 -16.60 -5.28 12.30
N ALA A 96 -16.80 -4.06 12.76
CA ALA A 96 -17.96 -3.72 13.56
C ALA A 96 -19.18 -3.68 12.64
N ASP A 97 -20.20 -4.49 12.92
CA ASP A 97 -21.48 -4.36 12.23
C ASP A 97 -22.06 -2.98 12.55
N ALA A 98 -22.66 -2.32 11.56
CA ALA A 98 -23.18 -0.96 11.67
C ALA A 98 -24.45 -0.85 12.53
N GLN A 99 -24.53 -1.59 13.64
CA GLN A 99 -25.58 -1.42 14.64
C GLN A 99 -25.13 -0.36 15.66
N GLN A 100 -25.28 0.89 15.24
CA GLN A 100 -25.30 2.02 16.16
C GLN A 100 -26.62 1.93 16.95
N LEU A 101 -26.58 1.26 18.10
CA LEU A 101 -27.67 1.30 19.09
C LEU A 101 -27.78 2.75 19.58
N VAL A 102 -28.89 3.39 19.25
CA VAL A 102 -29.34 4.70 19.77
C VAL A 102 -30.05 4.49 21.10
#